data_AF-A0A699YTW2-F1
#
_entry.id   AF-A0A699YTW2-F1
#
_cell.length_a   1.000
_cell.length_b   1.000
_cell.length_c   1.000
_cell.angle_alpha   90.00
_cell.angle_beta   90.00
_cell.angle_gamma   90.00
#
_symmetry.space_group_name_H-M   'P 1'
#
loop_
_entity.id
_entity.type
_entity.pdbx_description
1 polymer ?
#
loop_
_entity_poly.entity_id
_entity_poly.type
_entity_poly.pdbx_seq_one_letter_code
_entity_poly.pdbx_strand_id
1 'polypeptide(L)'
;MAPIAKVGGMGDVVTALGRAVQEEGHSVECIIPKYDSINYSQVEQLRQEGGFAFGGTNVRVWKGIVDGLPTTFLEPENGHFWRGCIYGRNDDSVRFGFFCGAALQYLKTYNVQPSIIHCHDWPSAPVAWGDRMGAKCIFTIHNLSYGADLVARAMAACDVATTVSPTYAQEISGHSAVAPHLGKLYGIRNGIDTDVWDPSSDPHLPVAYSPDAALEGKDAARRALRSKLNLSQIDVPIVGCVTRLVAQKGIHLIKHAAWRTLERGAQFVLLGSAPDGRVQMIAMQYGTVPVVRKTGGLADTVFDVDHEEQRAAAAGMETNGFVFESVDAAGMDYALNRALSMWYSDKAGWRQLVHRVMRQDWSWYSPALDYVELYYKAMRS
;
A
#
# COMPACT_ATOMS: atom_id res chain seq x y z
N MET A 1 -2.26 11.27 1.22
CA MET A 1 -2.22 11.14 -0.25
C MET A 1 -0.79 11.29 -0.70
N ALA A 2 -0.27 10.35 -1.48
CA ALA A 2 1.07 10.43 -2.05
C ALA A 2 1.10 11.39 -3.27
N PRO A 3 2.23 12.05 -3.58
CA PRO A 3 3.49 12.03 -2.82
C PRO A 3 3.51 13.00 -1.63
N ILE A 4 2.55 13.91 -1.54
CA ILE A 4 2.63 15.09 -0.68
C ILE A 4 2.41 14.85 0.83
N ALA A 5 1.61 13.84 1.19
CA ALA A 5 1.20 13.55 2.56
C ALA A 5 1.20 12.04 2.81
N LYS A 6 2.38 11.48 3.13
CA LYS A 6 2.62 10.04 3.27
C LYS A 6 3.40 9.72 4.55
N VAL A 7 2.82 8.88 5.42
CA VAL A 7 3.48 8.31 6.62
C VAL A 7 3.52 6.76 6.56
N GLY A 8 2.75 6.17 5.64
CA GLY A 8 2.68 4.74 5.38
C GLY A 8 1.95 4.46 4.06
N GLY A 9 1.60 3.19 3.80
CA GLY A 9 1.04 2.76 2.51
C GLY A 9 -0.34 3.31 2.15
N MET A 10 -1.11 3.82 3.12
CA MET A 10 -2.43 4.43 2.88
C MET A 10 -2.34 5.59 1.88
N GLY A 11 -1.28 6.40 1.96
CA GLY A 11 -1.10 7.55 1.08
C GLY A 11 -1.04 7.15 -0.40
N ASP A 12 -0.34 6.06 -0.71
CA ASP A 12 -0.22 5.53 -2.07
C ASP A 12 -1.51 4.87 -2.53
N VAL A 13 -2.25 4.21 -1.64
CA VAL A 13 -3.54 3.61 -2.00
C VAL A 13 -4.52 4.69 -2.45
N VAL A 14 -4.63 5.79 -1.70
CA VAL A 14 -5.55 6.89 -2.05
C VAL A 14 -5.24 7.44 -3.45
N THR A 15 -3.96 7.70 -3.73
CA THR A 15 -3.54 8.25 -5.02
C THR A 15 -3.74 7.23 -6.15
N ALA A 16 -3.19 6.03 -6.01
CA ALA A 16 -3.20 5.07 -7.10
C ALA A 16 -4.58 4.47 -7.37
N LEU A 17 -5.38 4.19 -6.32
CA LEU A 17 -6.79 3.79 -6.50
C LEU A 17 -7.60 4.92 -7.12
N GLY A 18 -7.38 6.17 -6.67
CA GLY A 18 -8.09 7.32 -7.22
C GLY A 18 -7.85 7.47 -8.73
N ARG A 19 -6.59 7.38 -9.17
CA ARG A 19 -6.22 7.42 -10.58
C ARG A 19 -6.85 6.28 -11.37
N ALA A 20 -6.74 5.05 -10.88
CA ALA A 20 -7.31 3.88 -11.57
C ALA A 20 -8.83 3.98 -11.71
N VAL A 21 -9.53 4.50 -10.70
CA VAL A 21 -10.98 4.76 -10.79
C VAL A 21 -11.30 5.89 -11.78
N GLN A 22 -10.44 6.90 -11.94
CA GLN A 22 -10.59 7.90 -13.01
C GLN A 22 -10.38 7.30 -14.40
N GLU A 23 -9.43 6.39 -14.56
CA GLU A 23 -9.16 5.67 -15.82
C GLU A 23 -10.35 4.81 -16.25
N GLU A 24 -11.12 4.27 -15.29
CA GLU A 24 -12.40 3.61 -15.51
C GLU A 24 -13.57 4.59 -15.82
N GLY A 25 -13.28 5.89 -15.99
CA GLY A 25 -14.23 6.89 -16.46
C GLY A 25 -15.04 7.60 -15.36
N HIS A 26 -14.67 7.44 -14.08
CA HIS A 26 -15.36 8.11 -12.98
C HIS A 26 -14.73 9.45 -12.61
N SER A 27 -15.57 10.40 -12.16
CA SER A 27 -15.07 11.63 -11.54
C SER A 27 -14.61 11.34 -10.11
N VAL A 28 -13.31 11.50 -9.85
CA VAL A 28 -12.71 11.31 -8.53
C VAL A 28 -12.13 12.62 -8.02
N GLU A 29 -12.38 12.91 -6.76
CA GLU A 29 -11.78 14.04 -6.05
C GLU A 29 -11.30 13.59 -4.67
N CYS A 30 -10.06 13.94 -4.33
CA CYS A 30 -9.50 13.72 -3.00
C CYS A 30 -9.72 14.96 -2.11
N ILE A 31 -10.25 14.78 -0.90
CA ILE A 31 -10.33 15.86 0.10
C ILE A 31 -9.38 15.53 1.24
N ILE A 32 -8.43 16.42 1.53
CA ILE A 32 -7.43 16.23 2.60
C ILE A 32 -7.24 17.51 3.42
N PRO A 33 -6.70 17.43 4.65
CA PRO A 33 -6.23 18.62 5.35
C PRO A 33 -5.08 19.28 4.60
N LYS A 34 -5.03 20.62 4.63
CA LYS A 34 -3.86 21.37 4.19
C LYS A 34 -2.81 21.40 5.31
N TYR A 35 -1.79 20.55 5.24
CA TYR A 35 -0.73 20.52 6.25
C TYR A 35 0.38 21.54 5.96
N ASP A 36 1.05 22.06 6.99
CA ASP A 36 2.29 22.83 6.81
C ASP A 36 3.47 22.00 6.29
N SER A 37 3.45 20.70 6.56
CA SER A 37 4.56 19.77 6.32
C SER A 37 4.57 19.12 4.93
N ILE A 38 3.60 19.40 4.06
CA ILE A 38 3.58 18.84 2.70
C ILE A 38 4.49 19.62 1.74
N ASN A 39 5.00 18.92 0.74
CA ASN A 39 5.75 19.55 -0.35
C ASN A 39 4.79 20.15 -1.39
N TYR A 40 4.52 21.44 -1.29
CA TYR A 40 3.61 22.15 -2.20
C TYR A 40 4.11 22.25 -3.64
N SER A 41 5.41 22.03 -3.93
CA SER A 41 5.90 22.02 -5.31
C SER A 41 5.36 20.86 -6.14
N GLN A 42 4.82 19.83 -5.48
CA GLN A 42 4.17 18.67 -6.10
C GLN A 42 2.64 18.83 -6.21
N VAL A 43 2.12 20.04 -6.00
CA VAL A 43 0.70 20.36 -6.19
C VAL A 43 0.57 21.32 -7.35
N GLU A 44 0.04 20.82 -8.46
CA GLU A 44 -0.19 21.62 -9.64
C GLU A 44 -1.41 22.51 -9.47
N GLN A 45 -1.37 23.72 -10.04
CA GLN A 45 -2.49 24.65 -10.09
C GLN A 45 -3.12 24.99 -8.73
N LEU A 46 -2.31 24.94 -7.66
CA LEU A 46 -2.75 25.24 -6.31
C LEU A 46 -3.26 26.68 -6.19
N ARG A 47 -4.53 26.83 -5.83
CA ARG A 47 -5.18 28.13 -5.63
C ARG A 47 -6.25 28.07 -4.56
N GLN A 48 -6.49 29.20 -3.89
CA GLN A 48 -7.58 29.33 -2.93
C GLN A 48 -8.90 29.59 -3.68
N GLU A 49 -9.95 28.84 -3.36
CA GLU A 49 -11.30 28.95 -3.95
C GLU A 49 -12.37 29.33 -2.90
N GLY A 50 -11.97 30.13 -1.91
CA GLY A 50 -12.86 30.68 -0.89
C GLY A 50 -12.63 30.10 0.51
N GLY A 51 -13.72 29.98 1.28
CA GLY A 51 -13.71 29.48 2.64
C GLY A 51 -15.09 29.50 3.30
N PHE A 52 -15.21 28.87 4.45
CA PHE A 52 -16.46 28.79 5.22
C PHE A 52 -16.18 28.74 6.73
N ALA A 53 -17.15 29.20 7.53
CA ALA A 53 -17.07 29.10 8.98
C ALA A 53 -17.46 27.70 9.46
N PHE A 54 -16.62 27.07 10.28
CA PHE A 54 -16.91 25.78 10.90
C PHE A 54 -16.14 25.63 12.21
N GLY A 55 -16.78 25.10 13.26
CA GLY A 55 -16.14 24.81 14.54
C GLY A 55 -15.47 26.02 15.20
N GLY A 56 -16.05 27.23 15.04
CA GLY A 56 -15.53 28.46 15.64
C GLY A 56 -14.32 29.08 14.93
N THR A 57 -13.97 28.62 13.73
CA THR A 57 -12.90 29.20 12.91
C THR A 57 -13.32 29.28 11.44
N ASN A 58 -12.57 30.03 10.64
CA ASN A 58 -12.69 29.99 9.19
C ASN A 58 -11.84 28.85 8.63
N VAL A 59 -12.38 28.14 7.65
CA VAL A 59 -11.70 27.08 6.90
C VAL A 59 -11.52 27.56 5.48
N ARG A 60 -10.27 27.83 5.08
CA ARG A 60 -9.95 28.20 3.71
C ARG A 60 -9.94 26.97 2.82
N VAL A 61 -10.55 27.09 1.65
CA VAL A 61 -10.65 26.01 0.66
C VAL A 61 -9.63 26.26 -0.42
N TRP A 62 -8.82 25.26 -0.71
CA TRP A 62 -7.86 25.29 -1.80
C TRP A 62 -8.10 24.13 -2.76
N LYS A 63 -7.89 24.37 -4.05
CA LYS A 63 -7.90 23.34 -5.09
C LYS A 63 -6.52 23.22 -5.69
N GLY A 64 -6.14 22.00 -6.06
CA GLY A 64 -4.97 21.70 -6.86
C GLY A 64 -5.08 20.31 -7.48
N ILE A 65 -4.06 19.91 -8.22
CA ILE A 65 -3.94 18.58 -8.80
C ILE A 65 -2.70 17.93 -8.17
N VAL A 66 -2.87 16.69 -7.68
CA VAL A 66 -1.80 15.91 -7.05
C VAL A 66 -1.72 14.60 -7.82
N ASP A 67 -0.63 14.40 -8.56
CA ASP A 67 -0.44 13.18 -9.36
C ASP A 67 -1.65 12.87 -10.26
N GLY A 68 -2.09 13.85 -11.03
CA GLY A 68 -3.27 13.75 -11.92
C GLY A 68 -4.64 13.82 -11.23
N LEU A 69 -4.71 13.70 -9.90
CA LEU A 69 -5.97 13.71 -9.16
C LEU A 69 -6.42 15.10 -8.70
N PRO A 70 -7.65 15.54 -9.03
CA PRO A 70 -8.27 16.71 -8.42
C PRO A 70 -8.28 16.58 -6.89
N THR A 71 -7.74 17.58 -6.21
CA THR A 71 -7.58 17.56 -4.76
C THR A 71 -8.07 18.87 -4.12
N THR A 72 -8.98 18.75 -3.16
CA THR A 72 -9.34 19.83 -2.24
C THR A 72 -8.55 19.76 -0.96
N PHE A 73 -7.96 20.88 -0.57
CA PHE A 73 -7.29 21.05 0.70
C PHE A 73 -8.09 21.97 1.61
N LEU A 74 -8.39 21.49 2.82
CA LEU A 74 -9.08 22.25 3.85
C LEU A 74 -8.06 22.79 4.86
N GLU A 75 -7.98 24.12 4.96
CA GLU A 75 -7.03 24.82 5.82
C GLU A 75 -7.77 25.59 6.92
N PRO A 76 -7.98 24.97 8.10
CA PRO A 76 -8.54 25.69 9.23
C PRO A 76 -7.54 26.67 9.83
N GLU A 77 -8.00 27.88 10.15
CA GLU A 77 -7.16 28.94 10.71
C GLU A 77 -6.82 28.73 12.20
N ASN A 78 -7.40 27.71 12.84
CA ASN A 78 -7.12 27.34 14.23
C ASN A 78 -5.79 26.58 14.41
N GLY A 79 -5.03 26.35 13.34
CA GLY A 79 -3.70 25.72 13.39
C GLY A 79 -3.70 24.21 13.62
N HIS A 80 -4.85 23.52 13.53
CA HIS A 80 -4.92 22.06 13.72
C HIS A 80 -3.93 21.27 12.85
N PHE A 81 -3.65 21.75 11.64
CA PHE A 81 -2.76 21.10 10.66
C PHE A 81 -1.46 21.87 10.39
N TRP A 82 -1.14 22.87 11.22
CA TRP A 82 0.15 23.59 11.25
C TRP A 82 0.97 23.13 12.46
N ARG A 83 1.52 21.91 12.37
CA ARG A 83 2.15 21.21 13.51
C ARG A 83 3.49 20.55 13.17
N GLY A 84 4.01 20.77 11.96
CA GLY A 84 5.21 20.16 11.41
C GLY A 84 5.11 18.66 11.14
N CYS A 85 3.93 18.05 11.35
CA CYS A 85 3.70 16.62 11.12
C CYS A 85 2.22 16.27 10.92
N ILE A 86 1.98 15.10 10.32
CA ILE A 86 0.65 14.57 10.03
C ILE A 86 0.04 13.85 11.24
N TYR A 87 0.81 13.01 11.93
CA TYR A 87 0.39 12.22 13.09
C TYR A 87 1.38 12.39 14.25
N GLY A 88 1.03 11.84 15.41
CA GLY A 88 1.92 11.73 16.57
C GLY A 88 1.80 12.93 17.51
N ARG A 89 0.65 13.61 17.50
CA ARG A 89 0.30 14.60 18.51
C ARG A 89 -0.79 14.02 19.41
N ASN A 90 -0.79 14.42 20.69
CA ASN A 90 -1.74 13.93 21.70
C ASN A 90 -3.20 14.39 21.46
N ASP A 91 -3.45 15.12 20.37
CA ASP A 91 -4.73 15.68 19.94
C ASP A 91 -5.15 15.19 18.54
N ASP A 92 -4.54 14.12 18.02
CA ASP A 92 -4.80 13.60 16.69
C ASP A 92 -6.30 13.31 16.44
N SER A 93 -6.99 12.63 17.38
CA SER A 93 -8.43 12.34 17.27
C SER A 93 -9.29 13.61 17.15
N VAL A 94 -8.92 14.68 17.85
CA VAL A 94 -9.61 15.97 17.81
C VAL A 94 -9.41 16.64 16.46
N ARG A 95 -8.16 16.70 15.97
CA ARG A 95 -7.83 17.30 14.68
C ARG A 95 -8.56 16.62 13.53
N PHE A 96 -8.50 15.30 13.47
CA PHE A 96 -9.12 14.53 12.40
C PHE A 96 -10.65 14.51 12.51
N GLY A 97 -11.20 14.54 13.73
CA GLY A 97 -12.62 14.80 13.95
C GLY A 97 -13.08 16.15 13.40
N PHE A 98 -12.32 17.23 13.66
CA PHE A 98 -12.56 18.55 13.08
C PHE A 98 -12.53 18.50 11.56
N PHE A 99 -11.51 17.87 10.97
CA PHE A 99 -11.40 17.75 9.51
C PHE A 99 -12.59 17.02 8.88
N CYS A 100 -13.04 15.91 9.47
CA CYS A 100 -14.20 15.19 8.96
C CYS A 100 -15.46 16.06 8.96
N GLY A 101 -15.69 16.81 10.04
CA GLY A 101 -16.80 17.76 10.13
C GLY A 101 -16.69 18.89 9.10
N ALA A 102 -15.49 19.46 8.94
CA ALA A 102 -15.21 20.48 7.95
C ALA A 102 -15.39 19.96 6.52
N ALA A 103 -15.00 18.72 6.23
CA ALA A 103 -15.19 18.10 4.92
C ALA A 103 -16.68 17.93 4.58
N LEU A 104 -17.49 17.46 5.53
CA LEU A 104 -18.94 17.37 5.33
C LEU A 104 -19.60 18.76 5.19
N GLN A 105 -19.13 19.75 5.96
CA GLN A 105 -19.58 21.14 5.82
C GLN A 105 -19.17 21.76 4.48
N TYR A 106 -17.98 21.42 3.97
CA TYR A 106 -17.52 21.81 2.64
C TYR A 106 -18.48 21.30 1.56
N LEU A 107 -18.83 20.01 1.60
CA LEU A 107 -19.77 19.44 0.62
C LEU A 107 -21.10 20.21 0.59
N LYS A 108 -21.66 20.52 1.77
CA LYS A 108 -22.90 21.31 1.91
C LYS A 108 -22.76 22.72 1.37
N THR A 109 -21.69 23.42 1.74
CA THR A 109 -21.51 24.84 1.45
C THR A 109 -21.27 25.07 -0.04
N TYR A 110 -20.52 24.17 -0.68
CA TYR A 110 -20.18 24.23 -2.10
C TYR A 110 -21.12 23.38 -2.97
N ASN A 111 -22.16 22.79 -2.39
CA ASN A 111 -23.12 21.90 -3.05
C ASN A 111 -22.44 20.79 -3.88
N VAL A 112 -21.39 20.19 -3.34
CA VAL A 112 -20.69 19.05 -3.95
C VAL A 112 -21.45 17.79 -3.57
N GLN A 113 -22.07 17.13 -4.55
CA GLN A 113 -22.94 15.98 -4.35
C GLN A 113 -22.31 14.69 -4.90
N PRO A 114 -21.38 14.07 -4.15
CA PRO A 114 -20.80 12.79 -4.57
C PRO A 114 -21.83 11.67 -4.43
N SER A 115 -21.79 10.68 -5.33
CA SER A 115 -22.56 9.45 -5.16
C SER A 115 -21.96 8.55 -4.08
N ILE A 116 -20.63 8.55 -3.98
CA ILE A 116 -19.83 7.77 -3.03
C ILE A 116 -18.88 8.70 -2.28
N ILE A 117 -18.79 8.52 -0.95
CA ILE A 117 -17.69 9.02 -0.14
C ILE A 117 -16.88 7.82 0.35
N HIS A 118 -15.63 7.73 -0.10
CA HIS A 118 -14.71 6.68 0.29
C HIS A 118 -13.78 7.16 1.41
N CYS A 119 -13.97 6.60 2.59
CA CYS A 119 -13.19 6.88 3.79
C CYS A 119 -12.08 5.84 3.96
N HIS A 120 -10.91 6.29 4.41
CA HIS A 120 -9.76 5.45 4.73
C HIS A 120 -9.35 5.62 6.20
N ASP A 121 -9.37 4.52 6.94
CA ASP A 121 -8.96 4.40 8.35
C ASP A 121 -9.64 5.36 9.35
N TRP A 122 -9.25 5.23 10.62
CA TRP A 122 -9.73 6.04 11.73
C TRP A 122 -9.66 7.58 11.52
N PRO A 123 -8.71 8.17 10.76
CA PRO A 123 -8.68 9.63 10.57
C PRO A 123 -9.88 10.18 9.78
N SER A 124 -10.53 9.34 8.97
CA SER A 124 -11.72 9.72 8.20
C SER A 124 -12.99 9.01 8.66
N ALA A 125 -12.88 8.07 9.61
CA ALA A 125 -14.00 7.33 10.19
C ALA A 125 -15.20 8.22 10.57
N PRO A 126 -15.01 9.42 11.17
CA PRO A 126 -16.14 10.28 11.53
C PRO A 126 -17.06 10.72 10.38
N VAL A 127 -16.60 10.66 9.14
CA VAL A 127 -17.44 10.93 7.97
C VAL A 127 -18.54 9.87 7.80
N ALA A 128 -18.28 8.62 8.19
CA ALA A 128 -19.21 7.51 7.96
C ALA A 128 -20.55 7.68 8.69
N TRP A 129 -20.54 8.29 9.88
CA TRP A 129 -21.72 8.58 10.69
C TRP A 129 -22.13 10.05 10.68
N GLY A 130 -21.53 10.87 9.80
CA GLY A 130 -21.93 12.26 9.60
C GLY A 130 -23.01 12.42 8.53
N ASP A 131 -23.45 13.66 8.33
CA ASP A 131 -24.39 13.99 7.26
C ASP A 131 -23.68 14.06 5.90
N ARG A 132 -23.82 12.98 5.14
CA ARG A 132 -23.20 12.74 3.83
C ARG A 132 -24.02 13.27 2.65
N MET A 133 -25.10 14.02 2.89
CA MET A 133 -26.01 14.53 1.84
C MET A 133 -26.51 13.44 0.88
N GLY A 134 -26.80 12.24 1.41
CA GLY A 134 -27.28 11.10 0.63
C GLY A 134 -26.20 10.26 -0.03
N ALA A 135 -24.92 10.66 0.02
CA ALA A 135 -23.83 9.85 -0.52
C ALA A 135 -23.63 8.55 0.27
N LYS A 136 -23.37 7.45 -0.46
CA LYS A 136 -23.03 6.16 0.14
C LYS A 136 -21.60 6.19 0.66
N CYS A 137 -21.36 5.51 1.78
CA CYS A 137 -20.07 5.47 2.44
C CYS A 137 -19.41 4.13 2.22
N ILE A 138 -18.21 4.17 1.65
CA ILE A 138 -17.27 3.06 1.62
C ILE A 138 -16.21 3.33 2.68
N PHE A 139 -15.83 2.31 3.45
CA PHE A 139 -14.81 2.45 4.50
C PHE A 139 -13.71 1.40 4.37
N THR A 140 -12.48 1.81 4.02
CA THR A 140 -11.31 0.93 3.96
C THR A 140 -10.56 0.92 5.28
N ILE A 141 -10.31 -0.28 5.83
CA ILE A 141 -9.37 -0.52 6.92
C ILE A 141 -8.00 -0.88 6.35
N HIS A 142 -6.98 -0.03 6.56
CA HIS A 142 -5.59 -0.34 6.20
C HIS A 142 -4.82 -0.92 7.37
N ASN A 143 -5.13 -0.50 8.60
CA ASN A 143 -4.48 -1.04 9.79
C ASN A 143 -5.36 -0.93 11.04
N LEU A 144 -5.91 -2.06 11.47
CA LEU A 144 -6.79 -2.14 12.64
C LEU A 144 -6.06 -1.93 13.99
N SER A 145 -4.73 -1.87 14.02
CA SER A 145 -3.97 -1.58 15.24
C SER A 145 -4.15 -0.15 15.75
N TYR A 146 -4.80 0.74 14.98
CA TYR A 146 -5.00 2.15 15.34
C TYR A 146 -6.48 2.54 15.27
N GLY A 147 -6.99 3.21 16.31
CA GLY A 147 -8.33 3.80 16.32
C GLY A 147 -9.46 2.79 16.22
N ALA A 148 -9.32 1.61 16.83
CA ALA A 148 -10.27 0.51 16.75
C ALA A 148 -11.71 0.89 17.16
N ASP A 149 -11.87 1.81 18.09
CA ASP A 149 -13.16 2.37 18.53
C ASP A 149 -13.84 3.20 17.42
N LEU A 150 -13.07 4.05 16.74
CA LEU A 150 -13.56 4.84 15.60
C LEU A 150 -13.84 3.94 14.39
N VAL A 151 -12.98 2.94 14.15
CA VAL A 151 -13.19 1.92 13.12
C VAL A 151 -14.48 1.15 13.39
N ALA A 152 -14.75 0.71 14.63
CA ALA A 152 -15.99 0.01 14.97
C ALA A 152 -17.24 0.86 14.63
N ARG A 153 -17.19 2.16 14.95
CA ARG A 153 -18.29 3.08 14.61
C ARG A 153 -18.46 3.28 13.11
N ALA A 154 -17.36 3.39 12.37
CA ALA A 154 -17.41 3.51 10.91
C ALA A 154 -17.93 2.22 10.27
N MET A 155 -17.47 1.06 10.76
CA MET A 155 -17.98 -0.24 10.37
C MET A 155 -19.48 -0.35 10.62
N ALA A 156 -20.00 0.17 11.72
CA ALA A 156 -21.44 0.21 11.95
C ALA A 156 -22.18 1.10 10.93
N ALA A 157 -21.64 2.28 10.63
CA ALA A 157 -22.34 3.33 9.86
C ALA A 157 -22.15 3.29 8.33
N CYS A 158 -21.08 2.68 7.82
CA CYS A 158 -20.81 2.62 6.38
C CYS A 158 -21.75 1.66 5.64
N ASP A 159 -21.92 1.88 4.34
CA ASP A 159 -22.73 1.03 3.47
C ASP A 159 -21.94 -0.24 3.08
N VAL A 160 -20.66 -0.08 2.72
CA VAL A 160 -19.72 -1.18 2.43
C VAL A 160 -18.38 -0.91 3.11
N ALA A 161 -17.75 -1.97 3.63
CA ALA A 161 -16.42 -1.92 4.19
C ALA A 161 -15.44 -2.73 3.34
N THR A 162 -14.21 -2.25 3.24
CA THR A 162 -13.12 -2.97 2.57
C THR A 162 -11.89 -3.07 3.47
N THR A 163 -10.98 -3.96 3.12
CA THR A 163 -9.62 -3.97 3.65
C THR A 163 -8.63 -4.36 2.55
N VAL A 164 -7.34 -4.19 2.83
CA VAL A 164 -6.25 -4.16 1.83
C VAL A 164 -5.81 -5.53 1.31
N SER A 165 -6.42 -6.62 1.77
CA SER A 165 -6.18 -7.97 1.27
C SER A 165 -7.23 -8.99 1.77
N PRO A 166 -7.60 -10.02 0.98
CA PRO A 166 -8.48 -11.11 1.42
C PRO A 166 -8.02 -11.83 2.69
N THR A 167 -6.74 -12.17 2.80
CA THR A 167 -6.20 -12.86 3.98
C THR A 167 -6.28 -11.96 5.20
N TYR A 168 -5.94 -10.68 5.10
CA TYR A 168 -6.08 -9.75 6.22
C TYR A 168 -7.55 -9.59 6.67
N ALA A 169 -8.51 -9.64 5.75
CA ALA A 169 -9.94 -9.63 6.10
C ALA A 169 -10.31 -10.82 6.99
N GLN A 170 -9.75 -12.01 6.69
CA GLN A 170 -9.91 -13.19 7.54
C GLN A 170 -9.20 -13.04 8.89
N GLU A 171 -7.98 -12.52 8.90
CA GLU A 171 -7.18 -12.30 10.12
C GLU A 171 -7.87 -11.34 11.11
N ILE A 172 -8.55 -10.29 10.62
CA ILE A 172 -9.26 -9.33 11.46
C ILE A 172 -10.73 -9.70 11.73
N SER A 173 -11.23 -10.78 11.13
CA SER A 173 -12.66 -11.13 11.19
C SER A 173 -13.20 -11.33 12.60
N GLY A 174 -12.37 -11.82 13.52
CA GLY A 174 -12.72 -12.04 14.93
C GLY A 174 -12.62 -10.79 15.81
N HIS A 175 -12.12 -9.67 15.30
CA HIS A 175 -11.95 -8.46 16.08
C HIS A 175 -13.32 -7.82 16.39
N SER A 176 -13.53 -7.30 17.61
CA SER A 176 -14.83 -6.77 18.06
C SER A 176 -15.37 -5.62 17.19
N ALA A 177 -14.48 -4.81 16.62
CA ALA A 177 -14.83 -3.75 15.66
C ALA A 177 -15.36 -4.26 14.30
N VAL A 178 -15.07 -5.51 13.95
CA VAL A 178 -15.28 -6.08 12.61
C VAL A 178 -16.31 -7.21 12.62
N ALA A 179 -16.23 -8.12 13.60
CA ALA A 179 -17.06 -9.31 13.70
C ALA A 179 -18.58 -9.05 13.56
N PRO A 180 -19.16 -7.95 14.11
CA PRO A 180 -20.58 -7.65 13.94
C PRO A 180 -21.00 -7.25 12.51
N HIS A 181 -20.03 -7.00 11.62
CA HIS A 181 -20.23 -6.36 10.32
C HIS A 181 -19.62 -7.15 9.15
N LEU A 182 -19.31 -8.45 9.35
CA LEU A 182 -18.66 -9.28 8.33
C LEU A 182 -19.43 -9.36 7.00
N GLY A 183 -20.76 -9.30 7.03
CA GLY A 183 -21.60 -9.39 5.81
C GLY A 183 -21.39 -8.24 4.81
N LYS A 184 -20.70 -7.16 5.23
CA LYS A 184 -20.36 -6.03 4.37
C LYS A 184 -18.86 -5.75 4.28
N LEU A 185 -18.00 -6.65 4.77
CA LEU A 185 -16.54 -6.52 4.66
C LEU A 185 -16.00 -7.30 3.46
N TYR A 186 -15.22 -6.64 2.61
CA TYR A 186 -14.55 -7.25 1.46
C TYR A 186 -13.03 -7.04 1.55
N GLY A 187 -12.23 -8.08 1.37
CA GLY A 187 -10.78 -7.93 1.23
C GLY A 187 -10.42 -7.74 -0.24
N ILE A 188 -9.89 -6.59 -0.61
CA ILE A 188 -9.39 -6.30 -1.97
C ILE A 188 -7.89 -6.15 -1.88
N ARG A 189 -7.16 -6.94 -2.68
CA ARG A 189 -5.70 -6.89 -2.73
C ARG A 189 -5.26 -5.58 -3.38
N ASN A 190 -4.47 -4.78 -2.68
CA ASN A 190 -3.94 -3.54 -3.26
C ASN A 190 -2.96 -3.81 -4.42
N GLY A 191 -2.95 -2.90 -5.40
CA GLY A 191 -1.92 -2.79 -6.44
C GLY A 191 -0.67 -2.02 -6.00
N ILE A 192 0.32 -1.97 -6.89
CA ILE A 192 1.43 -1.01 -6.88
C ILE A 192 1.27 -0.01 -8.03
N ASP A 193 1.86 1.17 -7.86
CA ASP A 193 1.95 2.17 -8.92
C ASP A 193 3.03 1.74 -9.92
N THR A 194 2.61 1.26 -11.07
CA THR A 194 3.52 0.75 -12.11
C THR A 194 4.17 1.87 -12.92
N ASP A 195 3.72 3.13 -12.82
CA ASP A 195 4.41 4.25 -13.46
C ASP A 195 5.62 4.67 -12.62
N VAL A 196 5.51 4.57 -11.29
CA VAL A 196 6.61 4.81 -10.36
C VAL A 196 7.58 3.63 -10.33
N TRP A 197 7.07 2.40 -10.37
CA TRP A 197 7.84 1.17 -10.25
C TRP A 197 7.96 0.43 -11.58
N ASP A 198 8.54 1.08 -12.58
CA ASP A 198 8.76 0.51 -13.91
C ASP A 198 10.25 0.29 -14.23
N PRO A 199 10.75 -0.96 -14.28
CA PRO A 199 12.13 -1.23 -14.64
C PRO A 199 12.52 -0.80 -16.06
N SER A 200 11.56 -0.52 -16.95
CA SER A 200 11.81 -0.04 -18.30
C SER A 200 12.08 1.47 -18.39
N SER A 201 11.73 2.22 -17.35
CA SER A 201 11.89 3.67 -17.29
C SER A 201 12.53 4.20 -15.99
N ASP A 202 12.81 3.31 -15.02
CA ASP A 202 13.40 3.68 -13.72
C ASP A 202 14.81 4.30 -13.87
N PRO A 203 14.97 5.59 -13.54
CA PRO A 203 16.24 6.31 -13.71
C PRO A 203 17.31 5.88 -12.68
N HIS A 204 16.94 5.11 -11.66
CA HIS A 204 17.86 4.61 -10.64
C HIS A 204 18.48 3.26 -11.01
N LEU A 205 18.01 2.61 -12.08
CA LEU A 205 18.65 1.42 -12.63
C LEU A 205 19.84 1.79 -13.52
N PRO A 206 20.95 1.02 -13.47
CA PRO A 206 22.07 1.25 -14.38
C PRO A 206 21.72 0.94 -15.84
N VAL A 207 20.77 0.03 -16.05
CA VAL A 207 20.25 -0.39 -17.35
C VAL A 207 18.76 -0.62 -17.14
N ALA A 208 17.92 0.06 -17.92
CA ALA A 208 16.48 -0.19 -17.96
C ALA A 208 16.20 -1.51 -18.71
N TYR A 209 15.16 -2.24 -18.32
CA TYR A 209 14.86 -3.55 -18.90
C TYR A 209 13.37 -3.90 -18.91
N SER A 210 12.96 -4.65 -19.94
CA SER A 210 11.66 -5.29 -20.05
C SER A 210 11.68 -6.70 -19.42
N PRO A 211 10.53 -7.37 -19.27
CA PRO A 211 10.49 -8.77 -18.84
C PRO A 211 11.35 -9.72 -19.67
N ASP A 212 11.54 -9.46 -20.95
CA ASP A 212 12.37 -10.31 -21.81
C ASP A 212 13.87 -10.07 -21.61
N ALA A 213 14.26 -8.84 -21.25
CA ALA A 213 15.65 -8.47 -20.93
C ALA A 213 15.97 -8.55 -19.41
N ALA A 214 15.10 -9.19 -18.62
CA ALA A 214 15.18 -9.19 -17.16
C ALA A 214 16.53 -9.70 -16.63
N LEU A 215 17.10 -10.75 -17.23
CA LEU A 215 18.35 -11.33 -16.75
C LEU A 215 19.54 -10.37 -16.91
N GLU A 216 19.61 -9.67 -18.03
CA GLU A 216 20.67 -8.73 -18.36
C GLU A 216 20.58 -7.48 -17.47
N GLY A 217 19.38 -6.91 -17.37
CA GLY A 217 19.10 -5.78 -16.51
C GLY A 217 19.37 -6.08 -15.02
N LYS A 218 18.96 -7.25 -14.53
CA LYS A 218 19.23 -7.67 -13.15
C LYS A 218 20.70 -7.94 -12.90
N ASP A 219 21.45 -8.45 -13.87
CA ASP A 219 22.89 -8.62 -13.72
C ASP A 219 23.61 -7.27 -13.63
N ALA A 220 23.23 -6.30 -14.47
CA ALA A 220 23.74 -4.94 -14.38
C ALA A 220 23.42 -4.29 -13.02
N ALA A 221 22.17 -4.42 -12.55
CA ALA A 221 21.76 -3.94 -11.22
C ALA A 221 22.54 -4.62 -10.09
N ARG A 222 22.79 -5.94 -10.18
CA ARG A 222 23.57 -6.70 -9.19
C ARG A 222 25.01 -6.20 -9.12
N ARG A 223 25.67 -6.00 -10.26
CA ARG A 223 27.03 -5.45 -10.33
C ARG A 223 27.11 -4.04 -9.75
N ALA A 224 26.18 -3.17 -10.13
CA ALA A 224 26.11 -1.80 -9.61
C ALA A 224 25.88 -1.77 -8.09
N LEU A 225 24.98 -2.61 -7.57
CA LEU A 225 24.72 -2.71 -6.14
C LEU A 225 25.96 -3.16 -5.38
N ARG A 226 26.67 -4.19 -5.88
CA ARG A 226 27.92 -4.65 -5.27
C ARG A 226 28.97 -3.56 -5.23
N SER A 227 29.16 -2.83 -6.33
CA SER A 227 30.12 -1.72 -6.37
C SER A 227 29.75 -0.62 -5.39
N LYS A 228 28.46 -0.24 -5.33
CA LYS A 228 27.98 0.81 -4.43
C LYS A 228 28.16 0.46 -2.95
N LEU A 229 28.05 -0.82 -2.61
CA LEU A 229 28.14 -1.32 -1.24
C LEU A 229 29.52 -1.94 -0.90
N ASN A 230 30.51 -1.82 -1.80
CA ASN A 230 31.83 -2.44 -1.67
C ASN A 230 31.79 -3.95 -1.37
N LEU A 231 30.83 -4.66 -1.98
CA LEU A 231 30.73 -6.11 -1.90
C LEU A 231 31.64 -6.78 -2.93
N SER A 232 32.03 -8.02 -2.66
CA SER A 232 32.81 -8.83 -3.59
C SER A 232 32.06 -9.06 -4.92
N GLN A 233 32.78 -8.92 -6.04
CA GLN A 233 32.24 -9.10 -7.40
C GLN A 233 32.28 -10.58 -7.81
N ILE A 234 31.59 -11.42 -7.04
CA ILE A 234 31.52 -12.87 -7.25
C ILE A 234 30.11 -13.29 -7.68
N ASP A 235 29.97 -14.29 -8.55
CA ASP A 235 28.65 -14.79 -8.95
C ASP A 235 28.04 -15.70 -7.88
N VAL A 236 27.50 -15.08 -6.84
CA VAL A 236 26.70 -15.70 -5.77
C VAL A 236 25.35 -14.99 -5.63
N PRO A 237 24.33 -15.59 -4.99
CA PRO A 237 23.05 -14.92 -4.81
C PRO A 237 23.20 -13.74 -3.83
N ILE A 238 22.36 -12.73 -4.02
CA ILE A 238 22.19 -11.63 -3.05
C ILE A 238 20.79 -11.72 -2.48
N VAL A 239 20.68 -11.84 -1.16
CA VAL A 239 19.43 -11.74 -0.42
C VAL A 239 19.26 -10.29 0.04
N GLY A 240 18.26 -9.61 -0.50
CA GLY A 240 17.90 -8.25 -0.11
C GLY A 240 16.76 -8.24 0.91
N CYS A 241 16.90 -7.48 1.99
CA CYS A 241 15.86 -7.25 2.97
C CYS A 241 15.57 -5.73 3.05
N VAL A 242 14.36 -5.32 2.67
CA VAL A 242 13.93 -3.92 2.72
C VAL A 242 12.76 -3.81 3.69
N THR A 243 12.99 -3.27 4.88
CA THR A 243 11.97 -3.16 5.93
C THR A 243 12.35 -2.11 6.96
N ARG A 244 11.34 -1.53 7.62
CA ARG A 244 11.57 -0.78 8.86
C ARG A 244 12.11 -1.70 9.96
N LEU A 245 13.10 -1.23 10.71
CA LEU A 245 13.66 -1.97 11.85
C LEU A 245 12.89 -1.67 13.14
N VAL A 246 11.70 -2.27 13.26
CA VAL A 246 10.86 -2.23 14.46
C VAL A 246 10.57 -3.64 14.94
N ALA A 247 10.27 -3.84 16.23
CA ALA A 247 10.06 -5.16 16.81
C ALA A 247 9.01 -6.01 16.04
N GLN A 248 7.96 -5.37 15.56
CA GLN A 248 6.90 -5.99 14.75
C GLN A 248 7.39 -6.61 13.42
N LYS A 249 8.58 -6.22 12.93
CA LYS A 249 9.17 -6.73 11.68
C LYS A 249 10.12 -7.90 11.88
N GLY A 250 10.17 -8.48 13.08
CA GLY A 250 10.92 -9.71 13.32
C GLY A 250 12.43 -9.53 13.18
N ILE A 251 13.00 -8.52 13.86
CA ILE A 251 14.44 -8.19 13.80
C ILE A 251 15.32 -9.42 14.07
N HIS A 252 14.89 -10.29 14.98
CA HIS A 252 15.58 -11.55 15.28
C HIS A 252 15.64 -12.50 14.06
N LEU A 253 14.55 -12.61 13.28
CA LEU A 253 14.53 -13.39 12.04
C LEU A 253 15.35 -12.75 10.94
N ILE A 254 15.36 -11.41 10.84
CA ILE A 254 16.22 -10.70 9.88
C ILE A 254 17.69 -10.98 10.17
N LYS A 255 18.08 -10.89 11.44
CA LYS A 255 19.45 -11.23 11.89
C LYS A 255 19.76 -12.69 11.57
N HIS A 256 18.86 -13.61 11.87
CA HIS A 256 19.01 -15.04 11.57
C HIS A 256 19.21 -15.28 10.07
N ALA A 257 18.34 -14.71 9.22
CA ALA A 257 18.43 -14.81 7.77
C ALA A 257 19.74 -14.25 7.20
N ALA A 258 20.26 -13.16 7.78
CA ALA A 258 21.55 -12.62 7.38
C ALA A 258 22.70 -13.61 7.63
N TRP A 259 22.78 -14.18 8.84
CA TRP A 259 23.78 -15.21 9.15
C TRP A 259 23.63 -16.44 8.27
N ARG A 260 22.39 -16.92 8.11
CA ARG A 260 22.12 -18.08 7.28
C ARG A 260 22.52 -17.88 5.82
N THR A 261 22.27 -16.68 5.28
CA THR A 261 22.67 -16.31 3.92
C THR A 261 24.19 -16.41 3.75
N LEU A 262 24.95 -15.87 4.72
CA LEU A 262 26.41 -15.92 4.69
C LEU A 262 26.95 -17.34 4.82
N GLU A 263 26.38 -18.17 5.71
CA GLU A 263 26.73 -19.59 5.87
C GLU A 263 26.55 -20.39 4.56
N ARG A 264 25.59 -19.99 3.73
CA ARG A 264 25.30 -20.60 2.43
C ARG A 264 26.12 -19.99 1.28
N GLY A 265 27.16 -19.21 1.58
CA GLY A 265 28.07 -18.61 0.61
C GLY A 265 27.46 -17.47 -0.21
N ALA A 266 26.34 -16.89 0.24
CA ALA A 266 25.64 -15.81 -0.44
C ALA A 266 25.92 -14.44 0.21
N GLN A 267 25.47 -13.38 -0.43
CA GLN A 267 25.58 -12.00 0.08
C GLN A 267 24.25 -11.53 0.66
N PHE A 268 24.27 -10.71 1.70
CA PHE A 268 23.08 -10.14 2.32
C PHE A 268 23.12 -8.61 2.30
N VAL A 269 22.01 -7.97 1.94
CA VAL A 269 21.86 -6.51 1.92
C VAL A 269 20.62 -6.14 2.72
N LEU A 270 20.78 -5.25 3.70
CA LEU A 270 19.70 -4.73 4.53
C LEU A 270 19.49 -3.23 4.29
N LEU A 271 18.27 -2.84 3.96
CA LEU A 271 17.82 -1.45 3.98
C LEU A 271 16.79 -1.30 5.11
N GLY A 272 17.17 -0.58 6.17
CA GLY A 272 16.38 -0.39 7.39
C GLY A 272 15.20 0.59 7.27
N SER A 273 14.88 1.01 6.04
CA SER A 273 13.74 1.85 5.70
C SER A 273 12.95 1.19 4.57
N ALA A 274 11.63 1.25 4.67
CA ALA A 274 10.73 0.81 3.61
C ALA A 274 9.68 1.90 3.40
N PRO A 275 9.72 2.64 2.28
CA PRO A 275 8.76 3.70 2.00
C PRO A 275 7.38 3.13 1.65
N ASP A 276 7.31 1.87 1.19
CA ASP A 276 6.09 1.16 0.83
C ASP A 276 6.01 -0.18 1.58
N GLY A 277 4.79 -0.62 1.92
CA GLY A 277 4.53 -1.91 2.56
C GLY A 277 4.45 -3.09 1.59
N ARG A 278 4.34 -2.84 0.28
CA ARG A 278 4.19 -3.82 -0.81
C ARG A 278 5.53 -4.16 -1.48
N VAL A 279 6.60 -4.20 -0.69
CA VAL A 279 7.97 -4.48 -1.16
C VAL A 279 8.02 -5.76 -1.99
N GLN A 280 7.23 -6.78 -1.66
CA GLN A 280 7.19 -8.05 -2.39
C GLN A 280 6.68 -7.89 -3.83
N MET A 281 5.66 -7.06 -4.06
CA MET A 281 5.11 -6.82 -5.40
C MET A 281 6.08 -5.97 -6.22
N ILE A 282 6.65 -4.92 -5.62
CA ILE A 282 7.70 -4.10 -6.24
C ILE A 282 8.91 -4.98 -6.61
N ALA A 283 9.33 -5.87 -5.71
CA ALA A 283 10.43 -6.79 -5.95
C ALA A 283 10.13 -7.71 -7.16
N MET A 284 8.93 -8.29 -7.22
CA MET A 284 8.49 -9.14 -8.33
C MET A 284 8.39 -8.38 -9.66
N GLN A 285 7.90 -7.14 -9.65
CA GLN A 285 7.88 -6.22 -10.80
C GLN A 285 9.28 -5.98 -11.38
N TYR A 286 10.33 -6.06 -10.55
CA TYR A 286 11.73 -5.97 -10.96
C TYR A 286 12.40 -7.36 -11.11
N GLY A 287 11.63 -8.43 -11.27
CA GLY A 287 12.12 -9.80 -11.46
C GLY A 287 12.83 -10.40 -10.24
N THR A 288 12.59 -9.88 -9.03
CA THR A 288 13.19 -10.41 -7.79
C THR A 288 12.25 -11.41 -7.15
N VAL A 289 12.74 -12.63 -6.95
CA VAL A 289 11.96 -13.72 -6.35
C VAL A 289 11.83 -13.51 -4.84
N PRO A 290 10.60 -13.40 -4.29
CA PRO A 290 10.38 -13.15 -2.88
C PRO A 290 10.54 -14.42 -2.02
N VAL A 291 11.05 -14.21 -0.81
CA VAL A 291 11.01 -15.17 0.31
C VAL A 291 10.22 -14.52 1.43
N VAL A 292 9.03 -15.03 1.74
CA VAL A 292 8.08 -14.34 2.62
C VAL A 292 7.43 -15.26 3.64
N ARG A 293 6.95 -14.65 4.72
CA ARG A 293 6.03 -15.31 5.63
C ARG A 293 4.62 -15.33 5.03
N LYS A 294 3.89 -16.44 5.21
CA LYS A 294 2.47 -16.56 4.87
C LYS A 294 1.59 -15.78 5.86
N THR A 295 1.32 -14.50 5.57
CA THR A 295 0.45 -13.64 6.39
C THR A 295 -0.04 -12.43 5.61
N GLY A 296 -1.26 -11.97 5.90
CA GLY A 296 -1.90 -10.82 5.27
C GLY A 296 -1.69 -10.78 3.75
N GLY A 297 -1.40 -9.59 3.22
CA GLY A 297 -1.16 -9.40 1.79
C GLY A 297 0.05 -10.16 1.22
N LEU A 298 0.97 -10.67 2.04
CA LEU A 298 2.06 -11.53 1.54
C LEU A 298 1.52 -12.91 1.11
N ALA A 299 0.57 -13.46 1.87
CA ALA A 299 -0.08 -14.71 1.49
C ALA A 299 -0.91 -14.55 0.19
N ASP A 300 -1.53 -13.38 -0.01
CA ASP A 300 -2.34 -13.09 -1.20
C ASP A 300 -1.53 -12.73 -2.46
N THR A 301 -0.22 -12.53 -2.32
CA THR A 301 0.66 -12.11 -3.43
C THR A 301 1.76 -13.11 -3.74
N VAL A 302 2.22 -13.90 -2.76
CA VAL A 302 3.28 -14.89 -2.98
C VAL A 302 2.73 -16.30 -2.87
N PHE A 303 2.91 -17.07 -3.92
CA PHE A 303 2.49 -18.46 -4.07
C PHE A 303 3.74 -19.34 -4.09
N ASP A 304 3.83 -20.26 -3.14
CA ASP A 304 4.98 -21.14 -3.00
C ASP A 304 5.21 -22.00 -4.24
N VAL A 305 6.46 -21.99 -4.74
CA VAL A 305 6.85 -22.72 -5.96
C VAL A 305 6.69 -24.23 -5.87
N ASP A 306 6.78 -24.81 -4.68
CA ASP A 306 6.76 -26.27 -4.50
C ASP A 306 5.37 -26.80 -4.13
N HIS A 307 4.53 -25.98 -3.47
CA HIS A 307 3.34 -26.48 -2.77
C HIS A 307 2.01 -25.80 -3.14
N GLU A 308 2.02 -24.71 -3.92
CA GLU A 308 0.83 -23.86 -4.08
C GLU A 308 0.38 -23.64 -5.53
N GLU A 309 0.70 -24.57 -6.45
CA GLU A 309 0.29 -24.50 -7.85
C GLU A 309 -1.24 -24.36 -8.02
N GLN A 310 -2.01 -25.17 -7.28
CA GLN A 310 -3.48 -25.10 -7.33
C GLN A 310 -4.03 -23.77 -6.81
N ARG A 311 -3.42 -23.22 -5.75
CA ARG A 311 -3.83 -21.93 -5.17
C ARG A 311 -3.51 -20.78 -6.11
N ALA A 312 -2.35 -20.82 -6.76
CA ALA A 312 -1.97 -19.85 -7.78
C ALA A 312 -2.96 -19.89 -8.95
N ALA A 313 -3.25 -21.08 -9.48
CA ALA A 313 -4.18 -21.26 -10.59
C ALA A 313 -5.59 -20.76 -10.25
N ALA A 314 -6.08 -21.02 -9.03
CA ALA A 314 -7.37 -20.51 -8.57
C ALA A 314 -7.44 -18.97 -8.50
N ALA A 315 -6.29 -18.30 -8.32
CA ALA A 315 -6.17 -16.85 -8.37
C ALA A 315 -5.85 -16.32 -9.78
N GLY A 316 -5.82 -17.17 -10.81
CA GLY A 316 -5.40 -16.78 -12.16
C GLY A 316 -3.92 -16.42 -12.27
N MET A 317 -3.08 -16.95 -11.37
CA MET A 317 -1.64 -16.65 -11.30
C MET A 317 -0.80 -17.92 -11.37
N GLU A 318 0.52 -17.76 -11.52
CA GLU A 318 1.49 -18.85 -11.38
C GLU A 318 2.26 -18.74 -10.05
N THR A 319 2.91 -19.83 -9.64
CA THR A 319 3.76 -19.82 -8.43
C THR A 319 4.98 -18.93 -8.62
N ASN A 320 5.30 -18.13 -7.61
CA ASN A 320 6.17 -16.96 -7.79
C ASN A 320 7.17 -16.74 -6.66
N GLY A 321 7.21 -17.56 -5.60
CA GLY A 321 8.19 -17.37 -4.54
C GLY A 321 8.30 -18.51 -3.55
N PHE A 322 9.01 -18.25 -2.44
CA PHE A 322 9.22 -19.22 -1.37
C PHE A 322 8.57 -18.73 -0.09
N VAL A 323 7.74 -19.58 0.50
CA VAL A 323 6.90 -19.25 1.64
C VAL A 323 7.29 -20.06 2.86
N PHE A 324 7.23 -19.42 4.03
CA PHE A 324 7.31 -20.08 5.33
C PHE A 324 6.15 -19.63 6.24
N GLU A 325 5.71 -20.50 7.15
CA GLU A 325 4.56 -20.23 8.01
C GLU A 325 4.96 -19.89 9.46
N SER A 326 5.91 -20.65 10.02
CA SER A 326 6.38 -20.47 11.40
C SER A 326 7.19 -19.18 11.57
N VAL A 327 7.03 -18.51 12.71
CA VAL A 327 7.73 -17.26 13.05
C VAL A 327 9.09 -17.51 13.70
N ASP A 328 9.71 -18.65 13.41
CA ASP A 328 10.96 -19.09 14.01
C ASP A 328 12.08 -19.24 12.96
N ALA A 329 13.29 -19.49 13.47
CA ALA A 329 14.46 -19.73 12.64
C ALA A 329 14.27 -20.91 11.67
N ALA A 330 13.58 -21.96 12.11
CA ALA A 330 13.37 -23.17 11.30
C ALA A 330 12.50 -22.89 10.07
N GLY A 331 11.42 -22.12 10.22
CA GLY A 331 10.57 -21.70 9.11
C GLY A 331 11.33 -20.81 8.12
N MET A 332 12.04 -19.80 8.62
CA MET A 332 12.88 -18.96 7.78
C MET A 332 13.91 -19.77 7.01
N ASP A 333 14.62 -20.67 7.70
CA ASP A 333 15.61 -21.55 7.08
C ASP A 333 14.98 -22.46 6.03
N TYR A 334 13.78 -22.98 6.27
CA TYR A 334 13.07 -23.81 5.31
C TYR A 334 12.88 -23.09 3.96
N ALA A 335 12.31 -21.88 3.95
CA ALA A 335 12.09 -21.15 2.71
C ALA A 335 13.39 -20.60 2.10
N LEU A 336 14.25 -20.00 2.92
CA LEU A 336 15.51 -19.40 2.46
C LEU A 336 16.45 -20.45 1.87
N ASN A 337 16.54 -21.63 2.50
CA ASN A 337 17.41 -22.69 1.99
C ASN A 337 16.90 -23.25 0.66
N ARG A 338 15.58 -23.36 0.44
CA ARG A 338 15.01 -23.78 -0.85
C ARG A 338 15.35 -22.77 -1.95
N ALA A 339 15.15 -21.48 -1.69
CA ALA A 339 15.48 -20.41 -2.63
C ALA A 339 16.98 -20.43 -3.02
N LEU A 340 17.87 -20.49 -2.03
CA LEU A 340 19.31 -20.52 -2.25
C LEU A 340 19.74 -21.81 -2.96
N SER A 341 19.20 -22.96 -2.56
CA SER A 341 19.48 -24.24 -3.22
C SER A 341 19.09 -24.19 -4.70
N MET A 342 17.87 -23.75 -5.03
CA MET A 342 17.44 -23.60 -6.42
C MET A 342 18.38 -22.68 -7.22
N TRP A 343 18.78 -21.54 -6.65
CA TRP A 343 19.71 -20.63 -7.32
C TRP A 343 21.05 -21.30 -7.65
N TYR A 344 21.57 -22.17 -6.78
CA TYR A 344 22.84 -22.87 -7.00
C TYR A 344 22.72 -24.10 -7.89
N SER A 345 21.71 -24.95 -7.67
CA SER A 345 21.56 -26.25 -8.34
C SER A 345 20.70 -26.22 -9.59
N ASP A 346 19.81 -25.25 -9.74
CA ASP A 346 18.90 -25.10 -10.88
C ASP A 346 18.81 -23.65 -11.38
N LYS A 347 19.90 -23.24 -12.05
CA LYS A 347 19.99 -21.90 -12.67
C LYS A 347 18.93 -21.68 -13.75
N ALA A 348 18.55 -22.72 -14.48
CA ALA A 348 17.58 -22.61 -15.57
C ALA A 348 16.19 -22.33 -15.00
N GLY A 349 15.76 -23.12 -14.01
CA GLY A 349 14.51 -22.89 -13.30
C GLY A 349 14.49 -21.54 -12.59
N TRP A 350 15.59 -21.12 -11.94
CA TRP A 350 15.66 -19.79 -11.31
C TRP A 350 15.46 -18.66 -12.32
N ARG A 351 16.07 -18.76 -13.51
CA ARG A 351 15.89 -17.77 -14.58
C ARG A 351 14.45 -17.73 -15.08
N GLN A 352 13.82 -18.89 -15.25
CA GLN A 352 12.40 -18.96 -15.62
C GLN A 352 11.50 -18.33 -14.55
N LEU A 353 11.78 -18.58 -13.27
CA LEU A 353 11.06 -17.98 -12.15
C LEU A 353 11.20 -16.45 -12.16
N VAL A 354 12.39 -15.91 -12.44
CA VAL A 354 12.62 -14.46 -12.60
C VAL A 354 11.74 -13.87 -13.69
N HIS A 355 11.65 -14.49 -14.87
CA HIS A 355 10.77 -14.02 -15.94
C HIS A 355 9.29 -14.13 -15.55
N ARG A 356 8.91 -15.23 -14.90
CA ARG A 356 7.54 -15.46 -14.45
C ARG A 356 7.07 -14.38 -13.49
N VAL A 357 7.83 -14.08 -12.43
CA VAL A 357 7.41 -13.08 -11.44
C VAL A 357 7.27 -11.68 -12.03
N MET A 358 8.07 -11.36 -13.04
CA MET A 358 8.07 -10.06 -13.72
C MET A 358 6.93 -9.90 -14.73
N ARG A 359 6.34 -11.00 -15.20
CA ARG A 359 5.18 -10.98 -16.12
C ARG A 359 3.84 -10.96 -15.39
N GLN A 360 3.84 -11.10 -14.06
CA GLN A 360 2.61 -11.04 -13.29
C GLN A 360 2.15 -9.59 -13.13
N ASP A 361 0.84 -9.38 -13.29
CA ASP A 361 0.25 -8.05 -13.13
C ASP A 361 0.06 -7.73 -11.64
N TRP A 362 0.74 -6.67 -11.22
CA TRP A 362 0.69 -6.10 -9.87
C TRP A 362 0.09 -4.69 -9.85
N SER A 363 -0.41 -4.20 -10.99
CA SER A 363 -0.99 -2.87 -11.12
C SER A 363 -2.29 -2.70 -10.33
N TRP A 364 -2.82 -1.47 -10.34
CA TRP A 364 -4.12 -1.17 -9.76
C TRP A 364 -5.32 -1.53 -10.65
N TYR A 365 -5.10 -2.00 -11.88
CA TYR A 365 -6.17 -2.24 -12.84
C TYR A 365 -7.24 -3.20 -12.29
N SER A 366 -6.86 -4.44 -11.96
CA SER A 366 -7.80 -5.42 -11.41
C SER A 366 -8.40 -5.00 -10.06
N PRO A 367 -7.62 -4.54 -9.06
CA PRO A 367 -8.19 -4.08 -7.79
C PRO A 367 -9.17 -2.92 -7.94
N ALA A 368 -8.94 -1.99 -8.87
CA ALA A 368 -9.83 -0.85 -9.09
C ALA A 368 -11.20 -1.29 -9.61
N LEU A 369 -11.25 -2.30 -10.50
CA LEU A 369 -12.50 -2.89 -10.95
C LEU A 369 -13.31 -3.48 -9.78
N ASP A 370 -12.65 -4.19 -8.85
CA ASP A 370 -13.31 -4.72 -7.64
C ASP A 370 -13.89 -3.59 -6.77
N TYR A 371 -13.15 -2.48 -6.60
CA TYR A 371 -13.65 -1.30 -5.89
C TYR A 371 -14.85 -0.66 -6.60
N VAL A 372 -14.80 -0.50 -7.92
CA VAL A 372 -15.88 0.06 -8.73
C VAL A 372 -17.14 -0.81 -8.62
N GLU A 373 -17.00 -2.14 -8.66
CA GLU A 373 -18.14 -3.05 -8.45
C GLU A 373 -18.78 -2.82 -7.07
N LEU A 374 -17.97 -2.67 -6.02
CA LEU A 374 -18.47 -2.36 -4.68
C LEU A 374 -19.14 -0.97 -4.60
N TYR A 375 -18.67 0.02 -5.35
CA TYR A 375 -19.32 1.32 -5.44
C TYR A 375 -20.72 1.19 -6.05
N TYR A 376 -20.85 0.45 -7.15
CA TYR A 376 -22.16 0.17 -7.74
C TYR A 376 -23.06 -0.64 -6.81
N LYS A 377 -22.50 -1.59 -6.07
CA LYS A 377 -23.24 -2.37 -5.06
C LYS A 377 -23.80 -1.46 -3.96
N ALA A 378 -22.98 -0.56 -3.41
CA ALA A 378 -23.40 0.37 -2.37
C ALA A 378 -24.51 1.34 -2.83
N MET A 379 -24.49 1.75 -4.10
CA MET A 379 -25.55 2.60 -4.66
C MET A 379 -26.88 1.87 -4.87
N ARG A 380 -26.88 0.54 -4.90
CA ARG A 380 -28.10 -0.29 -5.09
C ARG A 380 -28.74 -0.75 -3.78
N SER A 381 -27.98 -0.77 -2.68
CA SER A 381 -28.46 -1.05 -1.32
C SER A 381 -29.07 0.19 -0.69
#